data_AF-A0A968A8C0-F1
#
_entry.id   AF-A0A968A8C0-F1
#
_cell.length_a   1.000
_cell.length_b   1.000
_cell.length_c   1.000
_cell.angle_alpha   90.00
_cell.angle_beta   90.00
_cell.angle_gamma   90.00
#
_symmetry.space_group_name_H-M   'P 1'
#
loop_
_entity.id
_entity.type
_entity.pdbx_description
1 polymer ?
#
loop_
_entity_poly.entity_id
_entity_poly.type
_entity_poly.pdbx_seq_one_letter_code
_entity_poly.pdbx_strand_id
1 'polypeptide(L)'
;ILSVSITTLAAYAFSRFRFAGRQNMLKAILLIQVFPGLLAMIAVFTLITQFGNIIPAIGLDTHTGLILVYLGGAMGVNIWLMKGFFDTIPRAIDESAMVDG
;
A
#
# COMPACT_ATOMS: atom_id res chain seq x y z
N ILE A 1 -5.59 11.25 3.39
CA ILE A 1 -5.07 11.73 2.08
C ILE A 1 -3.89 10.89 1.62
N LEU A 2 -2.75 10.88 2.33
CA LEU A 2 -1.57 10.09 1.94
C LEU A 2 -1.87 8.62 1.62
N SER A 3 -2.63 7.94 2.49
CA SER A 3 -3.03 6.54 2.25
C SER A 3 -3.80 6.38 0.93
N VAL A 4 -4.76 7.25 0.66
CA VAL A 4 -5.55 7.24 -0.58
C VAL A 4 -4.65 7.50 -1.78
N SER A 5 -3.83 8.56 -1.75
CA SER A 5 -2.94 8.90 -2.85
C SER A 5 -2.03 7.75 -3.23
N ILE A 6 -1.36 7.12 -2.25
CA ILE A 6 -0.43 6.02 -2.52
C ILE A 6 -1.19 4.75 -2.94
N THR A 7 -2.31 4.45 -2.30
CA THR A 7 -3.15 3.29 -2.66
C THR A 7 -3.65 3.40 -4.09
N THR A 8 -4.15 4.58 -4.48
CA THR A 8 -4.64 4.83 -5.84
C THR A 8 -3.54 4.66 -6.87
N LEU A 9 -2.35 5.24 -6.64
CA LEU A 9 -1.21 5.09 -7.54
C LEU A 9 -0.75 3.63 -7.67
N ALA A 10 -0.62 2.93 -6.55
CA ALA A 10 -0.24 1.52 -6.54
C ALA A 10 -1.28 0.65 -7.26
N ALA A 11 -2.56 0.82 -6.92
CA ALA A 11 -3.66 0.07 -7.52
C ALA A 11 -3.77 0.31 -9.04
N TYR A 12 -3.61 1.56 -9.48
CA TYR A 12 -3.57 1.89 -10.91
C TYR A 12 -2.42 1.19 -11.61
N ALA A 13 -1.21 1.24 -11.02
CA ALA A 13 -0.04 0.58 -11.58
C ALA A 13 -0.23 -0.94 -11.66
N PHE A 14 -0.78 -1.56 -10.60
CA PHE A 14 -1.13 -2.97 -10.59
C PHE A 14 -2.28 -3.32 -11.54
N SER A 15 -3.16 -2.41 -11.91
CA SER A 15 -4.26 -2.66 -12.85
C SER A 15 -3.81 -2.54 -14.31
N ARG A 16 -3.08 -1.47 -14.64
CA ARG A 16 -2.76 -1.11 -16.03
C ARG A 16 -1.46 -1.71 -16.53
N PHE A 17 -0.40 -1.64 -15.74
CA PHE A 17 0.92 -2.08 -16.18
C PHE A 17 1.14 -3.59 -16.01
N ARG A 18 1.96 -4.15 -16.91
CA ARG A 18 2.45 -5.52 -16.84
C ARG A 18 3.96 -5.47 -16.58
N PHE A 19 4.36 -5.86 -15.38
CA PHE A 19 5.77 -5.89 -14.96
C PHE A 19 6.11 -7.20 -14.25
N ALA A 20 7.40 -7.54 -14.21
CA ALA A 20 7.89 -8.75 -13.57
C ALA A 20 7.55 -8.75 -12.06
N GLY A 21 7.03 -9.87 -11.55
CA GLY A 21 6.68 -10.01 -10.13
C GLY A 21 5.32 -9.43 -9.71
N ARG A 22 4.57 -8.77 -10.60
CA ARG A 22 3.24 -8.17 -10.32
C ARG A 22 2.29 -9.08 -9.52
N GLN A 23 2.10 -10.32 -9.98
CA GLN A 23 1.20 -11.28 -9.33
C GLN A 23 1.75 -11.76 -7.99
N ASN A 24 3.06 -11.95 -7.88
CA ASN A 24 3.69 -12.39 -6.64
C ASN A 24 3.62 -11.31 -5.56
N MET A 25 3.82 -10.04 -5.92
CA MET A 25 3.65 -8.90 -5.00
C MET A 25 2.21 -8.79 -4.50
N LEU A 26 1.21 -8.92 -5.38
CA LEU A 26 -0.19 -8.87 -4.97
C LEU A 26 -0.56 -10.00 -4.00
N LYS A 27 -0.05 -11.20 -4.23
CA LYS A 27 -0.21 -12.34 -3.31
C LYS A 27 0.53 -12.11 -1.99
N ALA A 28 1.75 -11.59 -2.03
CA ALA A 28 2.54 -11.28 -0.83
C ALA A 28 1.83 -10.25 0.06
N ILE A 29 1.25 -9.20 -0.54
CA ILE A 29 0.47 -8.19 0.18
C ILE A 29 -0.72 -8.84 0.92
N LEU A 30 -1.43 -9.78 0.28
CA LEU A 30 -2.52 -10.51 0.95
C LEU A 30 -2.01 -11.41 2.08
N LEU A 31 -0.90 -12.13 1.85
CA LEU A 31 -0.34 -13.03 2.86
C LEU A 31 0.10 -12.27 4.12
N ILE A 32 0.67 -11.09 3.97
CA ILE A 32 1.04 -10.23 5.11
C ILE A 32 -0.21 -9.81 5.90
N GLN A 33 -1.34 -9.57 5.22
CA GLN A 33 -2.60 -9.15 5.86
C GLN A 33 -3.31 -10.28 6.61
N VAL A 34 -3.02 -11.54 6.31
CA VAL A 34 -3.53 -12.70 7.06
C VAL A 34 -2.80 -12.86 8.42
N PHE A 35 -1.68 -12.16 8.61
CA PHE A 35 -0.90 -12.24 9.84
C PHE A 35 -1.71 -11.76 11.06
N PRO A 36 -1.63 -12.45 12.21
CA PRO A 36 -2.45 -12.10 13.38
C PRO A 36 -2.19 -10.67 13.88
N GLY A 37 -3.24 -9.86 14.00
CA GLY A 37 -3.13 -8.44 14.35
C GLY A 37 -2.42 -8.18 15.69
N LEU A 38 -2.62 -9.05 16.69
CA LEU A 38 -1.93 -8.93 17.98
C LEU A 38 -0.41 -9.10 17.84
N LEU A 39 0.03 -10.09 17.07
CA LEU A 39 1.45 -10.30 16.80
C LEU A 39 2.01 -9.17 15.94
N ALA A 40 1.23 -8.68 14.97
CA ALA A 40 1.59 -7.54 14.14
C ALA A 40 1.85 -6.30 15.00
N MET A 41 1.02 -6.05 16.02
CA MET A 41 1.17 -4.91 16.93
C MET A 41 2.51 -4.94 17.66
N ILE A 42 2.92 -6.09 18.21
CA ILE A 42 4.21 -6.25 18.88
C ILE A 42 5.37 -6.04 17.89
N ALA A 43 5.26 -6.61 16.69
CA ALA A 43 6.27 -6.45 15.65
C ALA A 43 6.42 -4.99 15.19
N VAL A 44 5.30 -4.31 14.95
CA VAL A 44 5.28 -2.90 14.55
C VAL A 44 5.83 -2.00 15.66
N PHE A 45 5.47 -2.22 16.92
CA PHE A 45 6.04 -1.49 18.05
C PHE A 45 7.56 -1.61 18.09
N THR A 46 8.06 -2.84 17.95
CA THR A 46 9.50 -3.13 17.93
C THR A 46 10.20 -2.43 16.76
N LEU A 47 9.61 -2.49 15.55
CA LEU A 47 10.15 -1.80 14.37
C LEU A 47 10.22 -0.30 14.56
N ILE A 48 9.14 0.35 14.99
CA ILE A 48 9.10 1.80 15.21
C ILE A 48 10.11 2.22 16.29
N THR A 49 10.31 1.41 17.33
CA THR A 49 11.32 1.67 18.36
C THR A 49 12.73 1.62 17.78
N GLN A 50 13.06 0.57 17.03
CA GLN A 50 14.38 0.41 16.41
C GLN A 50 14.66 1.51 15.39
N PHE A 51 13.69 1.82 14.52
CA PHE A 51 13.81 2.90 13.56
C PHE A 51 13.88 4.27 14.23
N GLY A 52 13.15 4.49 15.32
CA GLY A 52 13.20 5.70 16.12
C GLY A 52 14.57 5.98 16.72
N ASN A 53 15.31 4.94 17.09
CA ASN A 53 16.69 5.08 17.58
C ASN A 53 17.66 5.57 16.51
N ILE A 54 17.35 5.34 15.22
CA ILE A 54 18.18 5.76 14.08
C ILE A 54 17.68 7.11 13.54
N ILE A 55 16.37 7.26 13.42
CA ILE A 55 15.67 8.42 12.87
C ILE A 55 14.60 8.85 13.90
N PRO A 56 14.93 9.79 14.81
CA PRO A 56 14.03 10.17 15.91
C PRO A 56 12.65 10.65 15.44
N ALA A 57 12.57 11.26 14.25
CA ALA A 57 11.32 11.79 13.70
C ALA A 57 10.26 10.71 13.40
N ILE A 58 10.64 9.44 13.24
CA ILE A 58 9.71 8.31 12.98
C ILE A 58 9.60 7.36 14.18
N GLY A 59 10.17 7.74 15.32
CA GLY A 59 10.17 6.94 16.54
C GLY A 59 8.81 6.92 17.25
N LEU A 60 8.81 6.29 18.43
CA LEU A 60 7.67 6.29 19.33
C LEU A 60 7.30 7.72 19.74
N ASP A 61 6.02 7.92 20.07
CA ASP A 61 5.45 9.21 20.48
C ASP A 61 5.62 10.36 19.47
N THR A 62 5.81 10.02 18.19
CA THR A 62 5.84 10.99 17.09
C THR A 62 4.62 10.87 16.18
N HIS A 63 4.16 12.01 15.66
CA HIS A 63 3.08 12.04 14.67
C HIS A 63 3.46 11.29 13.39
N THR A 64 4.70 11.42 12.94
CA THR A 64 5.19 10.74 11.73
C THR A 64 5.25 9.22 11.92
N GLY A 65 5.71 8.75 13.08
CA GLY A 65 5.67 7.33 13.43
C GLY A 65 4.25 6.77 13.39
N LEU A 66 3.29 7.50 13.97
CA LEU A 66 1.87 7.13 13.91
C LEU A 66 1.32 7.10 12.48
N ILE A 67 1.64 8.11 11.66
CA ILE A 67 1.25 8.17 10.25
C ILE A 67 1.77 6.95 9.49
N LEU A 68 3.03 6.56 9.70
CA LEU A 68 3.64 5.40 9.04
C LEU A 68 2.94 4.09 9.41
N VAL A 69 2.61 3.90 10.69
CA VAL A 69 1.86 2.71 11.15
C VAL A 69 0.49 2.64 10.47
N TYR A 70 -0.23 3.77 10.39
CA TYR A 70 -1.52 3.83 9.73
C TYR A 70 -1.42 3.60 8.21
N LEU A 71 -0.39 4.12 7.56
CA LEU A 71 -0.13 3.86 6.14
C LEU A 71 0.06 2.36 5.91
N GLY A 72 1.01 1.73 6.61
CA GLY A 72 1.31 0.31 6.45
C GLY A 72 0.10 -0.60 6.70
N GLY A 73 -0.66 -0.33 7.77
CA GLY A 73 -1.85 -1.13 8.11
C GLY A 73 -2.96 -1.03 7.07
N ALA A 74 -3.28 0.19 6.61
CA ALA A 74 -4.39 0.42 5.69
C ALA A 74 -4.11 -0.05 4.25
N MET A 75 -2.85 -0.02 3.80
CA MET A 75 -2.54 -0.17 2.37
C MET A 75 -2.85 -1.55 1.79
N GLY A 76 -2.65 -2.65 2.54
CA GLY A 76 -2.66 -3.97 1.90
C GLY A 76 -4.01 -4.34 1.26
N VAL A 77 -5.08 -4.35 2.05
CA VAL A 77 -6.43 -4.63 1.55
C VAL A 77 -6.94 -3.51 0.64
N ASN A 78 -6.64 -2.24 0.95
CA ASN A 78 -7.12 -1.12 0.16
C ASN A 78 -6.54 -1.09 -1.26
N ILE A 79 -5.28 -1.49 -1.46
CA ILE A 79 -4.69 -1.62 -2.80
C ILE A 79 -5.42 -2.69 -3.60
N TRP A 80 -5.79 -3.81 -2.97
CA TRP A 80 -6.55 -4.88 -3.61
C TRP A 80 -7.95 -4.44 -4.02
N LEU A 81 -8.66 -3.78 -3.10
CA LEU A 81 -10.00 -3.25 -3.36
C LEU A 81 -9.98 -2.23 -4.50
N MET A 82 -9.07 -1.25 -4.42
CA MET A 82 -8.95 -0.20 -5.43
C MET A 82 -8.50 -0.76 -6.78
N LYS A 83 -7.59 -1.75 -6.80
CA LYS A 83 -7.21 -2.45 -8.03
C LYS A 83 -8.41 -3.16 -8.65
N GLY A 84 -9.19 -3.87 -7.83
CA GLY A 84 -10.41 -4.56 -8.28
C GLY A 84 -11.40 -3.59 -8.91
N PHE A 85 -11.55 -2.40 -8.34
CA PHE A 85 -12.35 -1.32 -8.93
C PHE A 85 -11.75 -0.83 -10.26
N PHE A 86 -10.45 -0.51 -10.33
CA PHE A 86 -9.83 -0.10 -11.60
C PHE A 86 -9.94 -1.16 -12.70
N ASP A 87 -9.89 -2.45 -12.34
CA ASP A 87 -10.02 -3.55 -13.30
C ASP A 87 -11.42 -3.64 -13.93
N THR A 88 -12.47 -3.05 -13.33
CA THR A 88 -13.81 -2.98 -13.95
C THR A 88 -13.93 -1.89 -15.02
N ILE A 89 -13.03 -0.91 -15.00
CA ILE A 89 -13.03 0.19 -15.97
C ILE A 89 -12.40 -0.28 -17.28
N PRO A 90 -13.11 -0.20 -18.43
CA PRO A 90 -12.59 -0.64 -19.72
C PRO A 90 -11.29 0.06 -20.10
N ARG A 91 -10.30 -0.73 -20.55
CA ARG A 91 -9.00 -0.22 -21.01
C ARG A 91 -9.09 0.69 -22.24
N ALA A 92 -10.15 0.53 -23.04
CA ALA A 92 -10.40 1.35 -24.22
C ALA A 92 -10.51 2.85 -23.88
N ILE A 93 -10.93 3.20 -22.66
CA ILE A 93 -10.99 4.59 -22.21
C ILE A 93 -9.58 5.18 -22.10
N ASP A 94 -8.65 4.43 -21.49
CA ASP A 94 -7.26 4.85 -21.34
C ASP A 94 -6.56 4.94 -22.71
N GLU A 95 -6.86 4.00 -23.61
CA GLU A 95 -6.33 3.98 -24.98
C GLU A 95 -6.85 5.16 -25.81
N SER A 96 -8.13 5.50 -25.69
CA SER A 96 -8.73 6.66 -26.38
C SER A 96 -8.10 7.96 -25.90
N ALA A 97 -7.95 8.11 -24.57
CA ALA A 97 -7.28 9.28 -24.00
C ALA A 97 -5.82 9.41 -24.49
N MET A 98 -5.10 8.30 -24.67
CA MET A 98 -3.72 8.31 -25.18
C MET A 98 -3.63 8.71 -26.67
N VAL A 99 -4.70 8.50 -27.45
CA VAL A 99 -4.78 8.93 -28.85
C VAL A 99 -5.19 10.41 -28.95
N ASP A 100 -6.08 10.87 -28.07
CA ASP A 100 -6.57 12.26 -28.07
C ASP A 100 -5.51 13.28 -27.61
N GLY A 101 -4.52 12.87 -26.81
CA GLY A 101 -3.40 13.70 -26.34
C GLY A 101 -3.53 14.16 -24.90
#